data_AF-A0A7Y0HNX9-F1
#
_entry.id   AF-A0A7Y0HNX9-F1
#
_cell.length_a   1.000
_cell.length_b   1.000
_cell.length_c   1.000
_cell.angle_alpha   90.00
_cell.angle_beta   90.00
_cell.angle_gamma   90.00
#
_symmetry.space_group_name_H-M   'P 1'
#
loop_
_entity.id
_entity.type
_entity.pdbx_description
1 polymer ?
#
loop_
_entity_poly.entity_id
_entity_poly.type
_entity_poly.pdbx_seq_one_letter_code
_entity_poly.pdbx_strand_id
1 'polypeptide(L)' 'MSNKPLIPGAQSKLDKLKMETANELGVNLDKRYVADLKTKEIGAIAGPTGGNMVKKMVEAYENKLK' A
#
# COMPACT_ATOMS: atom_id res chain seq x y z
N MET A 1 17.98 -2.37 0.51
CA MET A 1 16.94 -1.33 0.35
C MET A 1 16.48 -0.92 1.73
N SER A 2 16.61 0.37 2.10
CA SER A 2 16.14 0.84 3.41
C SER A 2 14.62 0.98 3.37
N ASN A 3 13.89 0.29 4.25
CA ASN A 3 12.42 0.38 4.35
C ASN A 3 11.95 1.68 5.03
N LYS A 4 12.77 2.72 5.01
CA LYS A 4 12.47 4.01 5.62
C LYS A 4 11.92 4.98 4.58
N PRO A 5 10.85 5.72 4.89
CA PRO A 5 10.35 6.74 4.01
C PRO A 5 11.39 7.85 3.83
N LEU A 6 11.43 8.41 2.62
CA LEU A 6 12.32 9.53 2.30
C LEU A 6 12.02 10.77 3.15
N ILE A 7 10.76 10.96 3.52
CA ILE A 7 10.31 12.03 4.42
C ILE A 7 10.17 11.46 5.83
N PRO A 8 10.97 11.93 6.82
CA PRO A 8 10.80 11.57 8.22
C PRO A 8 9.37 11.86 8.70
N GLY A 9 8.76 10.92 9.41
CA GLY A 9 7.39 11.05 9.91
C GLY A 9 6.28 10.74 8.88
N ALA A 10 6.60 10.49 7.61
CA ALA A 10 5.61 10.08 6.62
C ALA A 10 5.11 8.65 6.79
N GLN A 11 5.79 7.82 7.60
CA GLN A 11 5.47 6.40 7.81
C GLN A 11 3.99 6.19 8.14
N SER A 12 3.46 6.90 9.13
CA SER A 12 2.06 6.74 9.55
C SER A 12 1.06 7.11 8.45
N LYS A 13 1.37 8.12 7.63
CA LYS A 13 0.52 8.51 6.50
C LYS A 13 0.55 7.48 5.38
N LEU A 14 1.72 6.91 5.10
CA LEU A 14 1.88 5.83 4.12
C LEU A 14 1.19 4.54 4.58
N ASP A 15 1.27 4.21 5.87
CA ASP A 15 0.57 3.07 6.44
C ASP A 15 -0.95 3.24 6.33
N LYS A 16 -1.48 4.44 6.60
CA LYS A 16 -2.91 4.75 6.39
C LYS A 16 -3.32 4.58 4.94
N LEU A 17 -2.57 5.18 4.00
CA LEU A 17 -2.84 5.06 2.56
C LEU A 17 -2.87 3.59 2.12
N LYS A 18 -1.92 2.78 2.62
CA LYS A 18 -1.88 1.34 2.33
C LYS A 18 -3.14 0.63 2.82
N MET A 19 -3.57 0.91 4.05
CA MET A 19 -4.76 0.27 4.64
C MET A 19 -6.03 0.72 3.91
N GLU A 20 -6.16 2.00 3.57
CA GLU A 20 -7.28 2.53 2.79
C GLU A 20 -7.38 1.86 1.42
N THR A 21 -6.27 1.80 0.67
CA THR A 21 -6.24 1.12 -0.62
C THR A 21 -6.51 -0.38 -0.50
N ALA A 22 -6.04 -1.04 0.56
CA ALA A 22 -6.38 -2.45 0.77
C ALA A 22 -7.87 -2.63 1.03
N ASN A 23 -8.46 -1.79 1.89
CA ASN A 23 -9.90 -1.83 2.19
C ASN A 23 -10.76 -1.60 0.94
N GLU A 24 -10.38 -0.66 0.08
CA GLU A 24 -11.06 -0.41 -1.21
C GLU A 24 -11.03 -1.63 -2.15
N LEU A 25 -9.93 -2.39 -2.12
CA LEU A 25 -9.77 -3.61 -2.92
C LEU A 25 -10.39 -4.85 -2.25
N GLY A 26 -11.01 -4.70 -1.07
CA GLY A 26 -11.52 -5.82 -0.28
C GLY A 26 -10.41 -6.75 0.24
N VAL A 27 -9.19 -6.24 0.33
CA VAL A 27 -8.00 -6.97 0.73
C VAL A 27 -7.76 -6.82 2.23
N ASN A 28 -7.76 -7.95 2.95
CA ASN A 28 -7.41 -7.98 4.35
C ASN A 28 -5.89 -8.15 4.54
N LEU A 29 -5.23 -7.11 5.05
CA LEU A 29 -3.78 -7.10 5.34
C LEU A 29 -3.47 -7.38 6.81
N ASP A 30 -4.42 -7.90 7.58
CA ASP A 30 -4.21 -8.16 8.99
C ASP A 30 -3.06 -9.15 9.19
N LYS A 31 -2.06 -8.74 9.98
CA LYS A 31 -0.76 -9.43 10.06
C LYS A 31 -0.88 -10.89 10.47
N ARG A 32 -1.91 -11.23 11.25
CA ARG A 32 -2.20 -12.63 11.64
C ARG A 32 -2.66 -13.45 10.45
N TYR A 33 -3.55 -12.89 9.63
CA TYR A 33 -4.10 -13.57 8.46
C TYR A 33 -3.05 -13.75 7.35
N VAL A 34 -2.23 -12.73 7.07
CA VAL A 34 -1.16 -12.86 6.06
C VAL A 34 0.06 -13.65 6.54
N ALA A 35 0.24 -13.88 7.84
CA ALA A 35 1.37 -14.68 8.34
C ALA A 35 1.24 -16.18 8.00
N ASP A 36 0.00 -16.69 7.91
CA ASP A 36 -0.28 -18.10 7.64
C ASP A 36 -0.38 -18.41 6.13
N LEU A 37 -0.34 -17.39 5.27
CA LEU A 37 -0.43 -17.54 3.81
C LEU A 37 0.93 -17.85 3.18
N LYS A 38 0.93 -18.59 2.07
CA LYS A 38 2.15 -18.78 1.28
C LYS A 38 2.55 -17.45 0.64
N THR A 39 3.86 -17.23 0.48
CA THR A 39 4.42 -16.00 -0.14
C THR A 39 3.78 -15.63 -1.47
N LYS A 40 3.39 -16.63 -2.28
CA LYS A 40 2.68 -16.41 -3.56
C LYS A 40 1.29 -15.81 -3.38
N GLU A 41 0.56 -16.24 -2.36
CA GLU A 41 -0.79 -15.77 -2.04
C GLU A 41 -0.73 -14.37 -1.44
N ILE A 42 0.23 -14.12 -0.56
CA ILE A 42 0.52 -12.77 -0.05
C ILE A 42 0.84 -11.84 -1.21
N GLY A 43 1.65 -12.28 -2.19
CA GLY A 43 1.97 -11.48 -3.38
C GLY A 43 0.75 -11.16 -4.24
N ALA A 44 -0.17 -12.12 -4.42
CA ALA A 44 -1.40 -11.91 -5.17
C ALA A 44 -2.35 -10.91 -4.48
N ILE A 45 -2.33 -10.85 -3.15
CA ILE A 45 -3.19 -9.98 -2.34
C ILE A 45 -2.56 -8.58 -2.14
N ALA A 46 -1.29 -8.53 -1.75
CA ALA A 46 -0.58 -7.28 -1.47
C ALA A 46 -0.07 -6.57 -2.73
N GLY A 47 0.18 -7.29 -3.82
CA GLY A 47 0.67 -6.73 -5.08
C GLY A 47 -0.27 -5.66 -5.68
N PRO A 48 -1.56 -5.99 -5.94
CA PRO A 48 -2.55 -5.03 -6.44
C PRO A 48 -2.76 -3.84 -5.50
N THR A 49 -2.61 -4.03 -4.20
CA THR A 49 -2.66 -2.94 -3.21
C THR A 49 -1.55 -1.94 -3.46
N GLY A 50 -0.30 -2.40 -3.60
CA GLY A 50 0.84 -1.53 -3.91
C GLY A 50 0.70 -0.81 -5.25
N GLY A 51 0.21 -1.51 -6.29
CA GLY A 51 -0.03 -0.91 -7.60
C GLY A 51 -1.07 0.22 -7.57
N ASN A 52 -2.17 0.02 -6.84
CA ASN A 52 -3.20 1.05 -6.67
C ASN A 52 -2.72 2.22 -5.82
N MET A 53 -1.84 2.00 -4.83
CA MET A 53 -1.21 3.10 -4.09
C MET A 53 -0.40 4.00 -5.04
N VAL A 54 0.43 3.40 -5.92
CA VAL A 54 1.21 4.16 -6.90
C VAL A 54 0.29 4.91 -7.86
N LYS A 55 -0.78 4.28 -8.35
CA LYS A 55 -1.75 4.92 -9.22
C LYS A 55 -2.35 6.18 -8.57
N LYS A 56 -2.82 6.10 -7.32
CA LYS A 56 -3.32 7.26 -6.56
C LYS A 56 -2.27 8.35 -6.38
N MET A 57 -1.01 7.97 -6.15
CA MET A 57 0.09 8.93 -6.01
C MET A 57 0.35 9.68 -7.32
N VAL A 58 0.30 8.98 -8.47
CA VAL A 58 0.43 9.59 -9.80
C VAL A 58 -0.76 10.51 -10.08
N GLU A 59 -2.00 10.05 -9.84
CA GLU A 59 -3.20 10.89 -10.01
C GLU A 59 -3.14 12.17 -9.16
N ALA A 60 -2.72 12.07 -7.90
CA ALA A 60 -2.55 13.22 -7.02
C ALA A 60 -1.43 14.18 -7.49
N TYR A 61 -0.40 13.65 -8.15
CA TYR A 61 0.67 14.45 -8.74
C TYR A 61 0.19 15.16 -10.02
N GLU A 62 -0.48 14.45 -10.93
CA GLU A 62 -1.05 15.02 -12.15
C GLU A 62 -2.07 16.13 -11.85
N ASN A 63 -2.91 15.95 -10.82
CA ASN A 63 -3.87 16.98 -10.40
C ASN A 63 -3.21 18.25 -9.84
N LYS A 64 -1.95 18.19 -9.36
CA LYS A 64 -1.20 19.37 -8.92
C LYS A 64 -0.48 20.08 -10.07
N LEU A 65 -0.32 19.41 -11.21
CA LEU A 65 0.29 19.98 -12.41
C LEU A 65 -0.73 20.68 -13.31
N LYS A 66 -2.03 20.44 -13.08
CA LYS A 66 -3.13 21.23 -13.65
C LYS A 66 -3.21 22.60 -13.00
#